data_AF-A0A968HX88-F1
#
_entry.id   AF-A0A968HX88-F1
#
_cell.length_a   1.000
_cell.length_b   1.000
_cell.length_c   1.000
_cell.angle_alpha   90.00
_cell.angle_beta   90.00
_cell.angle_gamma   90.00
#
_symmetry.space_group_name_H-M   'P 1'
#
loop_
_entity.id
_entity.type
_entity.pdbx_description
1 polymer ?
#
loop_
_entity_poly.entity_id
_entity_poly.type
_entity_poly.pdbx_seq_one_letter_code
_entity_poly.pdbx_strand_id
1 'polypeptide(L)'
;MGRSQWDCLRQNLGYWHGSFATYDPYGQWQNEIPSVVSLTETGQGIRQVIRLGDQERVLEFSTLSRQVLFGENGDFCQASLQFSPIAEFGIEFGFLHAPVQGSPERLRLIPMFQNGVLQQITLIAEHAAESVPPPRPIPPPDTWQRPWQQQCTTLYPDWRS
;
A
#
# COMPACT_ATOMS: atom_id res chain seq x y z
N MET A 1 22.76 9.15 -7.67
CA MET A 1 21.82 10.02 -6.92
C MET A 1 20.47 9.34 -7.01
N GLY A 2 19.90 8.92 -5.88
CA GLY A 2 18.59 8.26 -5.85
C GLY A 2 17.45 9.23 -6.20
N ARG A 3 16.27 8.69 -6.54
CA ARG A 3 15.06 9.48 -6.79
C ARG A 3 14.64 10.23 -5.53
N SER A 4 14.04 11.42 -5.68
CA SER A 4 13.40 12.08 -4.54
C SER A 4 12.16 11.28 -4.13
N GLN A 5 11.73 11.40 -2.88
CA GLN A 5 10.51 10.72 -2.40
C GLN A 5 9.27 11.13 -3.13
N TRP A 6 9.24 12.38 -3.58
CA TRP A 6 8.15 12.88 -4.40
C TRP A 6 8.12 12.18 -5.76
N ASP A 7 9.29 11.92 -6.36
CA ASP A 7 9.40 11.12 -7.59
C ASP A 7 9.04 9.64 -7.38
N CYS A 8 9.35 9.09 -6.21
CA CYS A 8 8.95 7.74 -5.83
C CYS A 8 7.42 7.63 -5.63
N LEU A 9 6.80 8.61 -4.97
CA LEU A 9 5.34 8.71 -4.85
C LEU A 9 4.68 8.77 -6.23
N ARG A 10 5.25 9.52 -7.18
CA ARG A 10 4.71 9.64 -8.55
C ARG A 10 4.55 8.32 -9.28
N GLN A 11 5.28 7.27 -8.88
CA GLN A 11 5.10 5.92 -9.44
C GLN A 11 3.70 5.35 -9.15
N ASN A 12 2.99 5.87 -8.14
CA ASN A 12 1.63 5.44 -7.76
C ASN A 12 0.50 6.26 -8.42
N LEU A 13 0.82 7.24 -9.28
CA LEU A 13 -0.19 8.01 -10.01
C LEU A 13 -1.02 7.10 -10.92
N GLY A 14 -2.28 7.49 -11.13
CA GLY A 14 -3.21 6.78 -12.01
C GLY A 14 -4.51 6.39 -11.31
N TYR A 15 -5.30 5.59 -12.01
CA TYR A 15 -6.58 5.06 -11.56
C TYR A 15 -6.45 3.59 -11.25
N TRP A 16 -6.85 3.22 -10.05
CA TRP A 16 -6.67 1.90 -9.47
C TRP A 16 -8.04 1.32 -9.10
N HIS A 17 -8.37 0.18 -9.68
CA HIS A 17 -9.57 -0.58 -9.38
C HIS A 17 -9.20 -1.78 -8.51
N GLY A 18 -10.04 -2.12 -7.55
CA GLY A 18 -9.76 -3.22 -6.63
C GLY A 18 -10.82 -3.36 -5.57
N SER A 19 -10.40 -3.82 -4.41
CA SER A 19 -11.27 -3.99 -3.24
C SER A 19 -10.47 -3.91 -1.95
N PHE A 20 -11.19 -3.64 -0.86
CA PHE A 20 -10.69 -3.67 0.51
C PHE A 20 -11.25 -4.93 1.16
N ALA A 21 -10.43 -5.98 1.23
CA ALA A 21 -10.78 -7.24 1.87
C ALA A 21 -10.26 -7.27 3.31
N THR A 22 -11.13 -7.49 4.28
CA THR A 22 -10.78 -7.55 5.69
C THR A 22 -10.74 -8.99 6.18
N TYR A 23 -9.73 -9.29 6.99
CA TYR A 23 -9.49 -10.60 7.59
C TYR A 23 -9.31 -10.43 9.09
N ASP A 24 -9.67 -11.47 9.85
CA ASP A 24 -9.34 -11.56 11.26
C ASP A 24 -7.83 -11.80 11.48
N PRO A 25 -7.34 -11.80 12.73
CA PRO A 25 -5.93 -12.04 13.03
C PRO A 25 -5.40 -13.43 12.63
N TYR A 26 -6.29 -14.39 12.33
CA TYR A 26 -5.97 -15.75 11.92
C TYR A 26 -6.03 -15.92 10.39
N GLY A 27 -6.31 -14.84 9.65
CA GLY A 27 -6.42 -14.86 8.19
C GLY A 27 -7.77 -15.37 7.67
N GLN A 28 -8.81 -15.43 8.50
CA GLN A 28 -10.16 -15.75 8.06
C GLN A 28 -10.81 -14.52 7.44
N TRP A 29 -11.27 -14.67 6.19
CA TRP A 29 -11.99 -13.61 5.48
C TRP A 29 -13.25 -13.18 6.23
N GLN A 30 -13.50 -11.88 6.29
CA GLN A 30 -14.66 -11.29 6.97
C GLN A 30 -15.59 -10.55 6.01
N ASN A 31 -15.03 -9.66 5.18
CA ASN A 31 -15.79 -8.79 4.29
C ASN A 31 -14.89 -8.28 3.15
N GLU A 32 -15.51 -7.81 2.07
CA GLU A 32 -14.84 -7.17 0.95
C GLU A 32 -15.68 -6.04 0.36
N ILE A 33 -15.08 -4.86 0.21
CA ILE A 33 -15.74 -3.67 -0.34
C ILE A 33 -15.03 -3.25 -1.63
N PRO A 34 -15.72 -3.23 -2.79
CA PRO A 34 -15.13 -2.72 -4.04
C PRO A 34 -14.65 -1.28 -3.91
N SER A 35 -13.52 -0.98 -4.54
CA SER A 35 -12.87 0.32 -4.44
C SER A 35 -12.37 0.85 -5.77
N VAL A 36 -12.43 2.18 -5.92
CA VAL A 36 -11.74 2.94 -6.96
C VAL A 36 -10.90 4.02 -6.30
N VAL A 37 -9.59 4.01 -6.58
CA VAL A 37 -8.64 4.97 -6.04
C VAL A 37 -7.94 5.69 -7.18
N SER A 38 -7.99 7.03 -7.21
CA SER A 38 -7.23 7.83 -8.16
C SER A 38 -6.19 8.68 -7.45
N LEU A 39 -4.95 8.66 -7.92
CA LEU A 39 -3.93 9.63 -7.55
C LEU A 39 -3.59 10.46 -8.79
N THR A 40 -3.78 11.77 -8.70
CA THR A 40 -3.57 12.70 -9.81
C THR A 40 -2.71 13.86 -9.37
N GLU A 41 -1.73 14.22 -10.20
CA GLU A 41 -1.01 15.48 -10.02
C GLU A 41 -1.93 16.66 -10.33
N THR A 42 -1.76 17.70 -9.54
CA THR A 42 -2.39 19.01 -9.69
C THR A 42 -1.28 20.06 -9.77
N GLY A 43 -1.62 21.30 -10.12
CA GLY A 43 -0.63 22.39 -10.08
C GLY A 43 -0.05 22.68 -8.69
N GLN A 44 -0.64 22.14 -7.61
CA GLN A 44 -0.30 22.44 -6.22
C GLN A 44 0.20 21.23 -5.42
N GLY A 45 0.19 20.03 -6.00
CA GLY A 45 0.51 18.79 -5.27
C GLY A 45 -0.19 17.59 -5.88
N ILE A 46 -0.52 16.59 -5.06
CA ILE A 46 -1.26 15.40 -5.46
C ILE A 46 -2.65 15.40 -4.80
N ARG A 47 -3.66 15.08 -5.60
CA ARG A 47 -5.02 14.82 -5.15
C ARG A 47 -5.28 13.32 -5.23
N GLN A 48 -5.64 12.73 -4.09
CA GLN A 48 -6.07 11.35 -3.96
C GLN A 48 -7.57 11.31 -3.72
N VAL A 49 -8.28 10.53 -4.53
CA VAL A 49 -9.71 10.23 -4.32
C VAL A 49 -9.82 8.74 -4.03
N ILE A 50 -10.52 8.38 -2.96
CA ILE A 50 -10.77 7.00 -2.55
C ILE A 50 -12.29 6.83 -2.53
N ARG A 51 -12.79 5.90 -3.34
CA ARG A 51 -14.21 5.49 -3.35
C ARG A 51 -14.32 4.07 -2.85
N LEU A 52 -15.11 3.85 -1.80
CA LEU A 52 -15.41 2.55 -1.19
C LEU A 52 -16.92 2.36 -1.17
N GLY A 53 -17.46 1.54 -2.08
CA GLY A 53 -18.91 1.49 -2.31
C GLY A 53 -19.48 2.91 -2.57
N ASP A 54 -20.44 3.33 -1.74
CA ASP A 54 -21.08 4.65 -1.85
C ASP A 54 -20.33 5.78 -1.14
N GLN A 55 -19.22 5.49 -0.45
CA GLN A 55 -18.44 6.48 0.28
C GLN A 55 -17.30 7.04 -0.58
N GLU A 56 -17.12 8.35 -0.58
CA GLU A 56 -15.98 9.03 -1.22
C GLU A 56 -15.19 9.83 -0.19
N ARG A 57 -13.86 9.72 -0.25
CA ARG A 57 -12.92 10.53 0.51
C ARG A 57 -11.93 11.19 -0.42
N VAL A 58 -11.68 12.48 -0.23
CA VAL A 58 -10.69 13.25 -0.97
C VAL A 58 -9.58 13.68 -0.01
N LEU A 59 -8.33 13.46 -0.41
CA LEU A 59 -7.14 13.90 0.29
C LEU A 59 -6.28 14.71 -0.69
N GLU A 60 -5.79 15.86 -0.25
CA GLU A 60 -4.90 16.71 -1.04
C GLU A 60 -3.67 17.01 -0.21
N PHE A 61 -2.49 16.84 -0.82
CA PHE A 61 -1.23 17.11 -0.15
C PHE A 61 -0.19 17.63 -1.13
N SER A 62 0.57 18.62 -0.67
CA SER A 62 1.65 19.29 -1.41
C SER A 62 3.03 18.96 -0.83
N THR A 63 3.07 18.22 0.29
CA THR A 63 4.27 17.75 0.96
C THR A 63 4.08 16.32 1.45
N LEU A 64 5.19 15.62 1.70
CA LEU A 64 5.17 14.27 2.27
C LEU A 64 5.46 14.33 3.77
N SER A 65 4.63 13.66 4.55
CA SER A 65 4.88 13.44 5.98
C SER A 65 6.09 12.52 6.17
N ARG A 66 6.82 12.69 7.28
CA ARG A 66 7.86 11.73 7.71
C ARG A 66 7.30 10.36 8.12
N GLN A 67 5.98 10.24 8.20
CA GLN A 67 5.25 9.00 8.47
C GLN A 67 5.17 8.07 7.27
N VAL A 68 5.50 8.54 6.07
CA VAL A 68 5.49 7.74 4.85
C VAL A 68 6.87 7.76 4.18
N LEU A 69 7.35 6.58 3.79
CA LEU A 69 8.59 6.40 3.05
C LEU A 69 8.31 5.58 1.79
N PHE A 70 8.84 6.03 0.66
CA PHE A 70 8.74 5.36 -0.61
C PHE A 70 10.09 4.79 -1.06
N GLY A 71 10.10 3.54 -1.51
CA GLY A 71 11.16 2.93 -2.30
C GLY A 71 11.20 3.49 -3.72
N GLU A 72 12.32 3.28 -4.43
CA GLU A 72 12.52 3.87 -5.76
C GLU A 72 11.48 3.41 -6.81
N ASN A 73 10.94 2.21 -6.63
CA ASN A 73 9.91 1.61 -7.47
C ASN A 73 8.48 2.06 -7.11
N GLY A 74 8.29 2.86 -6.06
CA GLY A 74 6.98 3.29 -5.58
C GLY A 74 6.38 2.40 -4.49
N ASP A 75 7.06 1.32 -4.07
CA ASP A 75 6.70 0.63 -2.83
C ASP A 75 6.73 1.64 -1.68
N PHE A 76 5.89 1.44 -0.66
CA PHE A 76 5.86 2.36 0.46
C PHE A 76 5.51 1.69 1.78
N CYS A 77 5.86 2.39 2.85
CA CYS A 77 5.38 2.11 4.19
C CYS A 77 4.85 3.40 4.80
N GLN A 78 3.65 3.35 5.37
CA GLN A 78 3.05 4.44 6.11
C GLN A 78 2.64 3.96 7.51
N ALA A 79 3.08 4.67 8.55
CA ALA A 79 2.70 4.37 9.92
C ALA A 79 2.68 5.63 10.77
N SER A 80 1.98 5.59 11.91
CA SER A 80 2.15 6.63 12.93
C SER A 80 3.60 6.65 13.43
N LEU A 81 4.19 7.84 13.59
CA LEU A 81 5.52 7.99 14.22
C LEU A 81 5.51 7.65 15.71
N GLN A 82 4.34 7.72 16.34
CA GLN A 82 4.17 7.47 17.77
C GLN A 82 3.35 6.20 17.97
N PHE A 83 3.94 5.25 18.68
CA PHE A 83 3.25 4.07 19.18
C PHE A 83 2.74 4.36 20.60
N SER A 84 1.53 3.91 20.90
CA SER A 84 0.96 3.93 22.25
C SER A 84 0.46 2.53 22.60
N PRO A 85 0.78 2.00 23.80
CA PRO A 85 0.37 0.66 24.21
C PRO A 85 -1.13 0.53 24.49
N ILE A 86 -1.87 1.64 24.49
CA ILE A 86 -3.32 1.69 24.76
C ILE A 86 -4.14 2.29 23.61
N ALA A 87 -3.49 2.71 22.52
CA ALA A 87 -4.16 3.29 21.36
C ALA A 87 -4.21 2.28 20.21
N GLU A 88 -5.08 2.58 19.24
CA GLU A 88 -5.04 1.91 17.95
C GLU A 88 -3.76 2.30 17.20
N PHE A 89 -3.17 1.30 16.54
CA PHE A 89 -1.98 1.50 15.74
C PHE A 89 -2.11 0.71 14.44
N GLY A 90 -1.97 1.42 13.32
CA GLY A 90 -1.99 0.86 11.99
C GLY A 90 -0.67 1.11 11.27
N ILE A 91 -0.27 0.12 10.48
CA ILE A 91 0.79 0.27 9.49
C ILE A 91 0.16 -0.05 8.14
N GLU A 92 0.52 0.66 7.09
CA GLU A 92 0.22 0.30 5.71
C GLU A 92 1.52 0.02 4.98
N PHE A 93 1.62 -1.16 4.37
CA PHE A 93 2.67 -1.50 3.42
C PHE A 93 2.06 -1.53 2.03
N GLY A 94 2.62 -0.79 1.08
CA GLY A 94 2.22 -0.82 -0.32
C GLY A 94 3.32 -1.42 -1.18
N PHE A 95 2.96 -2.42 -1.97
CA PHE A 95 3.84 -3.08 -2.93
C PHE A 95 3.31 -2.81 -4.34
N LEU A 96 4.09 -2.11 -5.15
CA LEU A 96 3.78 -1.78 -6.54
C LEU A 96 4.56 -2.70 -7.47
N HIS A 97 3.81 -3.48 -8.24
CA HIS A 97 4.37 -4.29 -9.31
C HIS A 97 4.02 -3.66 -10.67
N ALA A 98 5.02 -3.07 -11.31
CA ALA A 98 4.91 -2.45 -12.64
C ALA A 98 5.78 -3.22 -13.64
N PRO A 99 5.28 -4.32 -14.24
CA PRO A 99 6.07 -5.12 -15.17
C PRO A 99 6.27 -4.41 -16.51
N VAL A 100 7.34 -4.76 -17.23
CA VAL A 100 7.64 -4.23 -18.59
C VAL A 100 6.53 -4.58 -19.59
N GLN A 101 5.91 -5.74 -19.41
CA GLN A 101 4.76 -6.21 -20.19
C GLN A 101 3.65 -6.58 -19.22
N GLY A 102 2.43 -6.14 -19.51
CA GLY A 102 1.28 -6.26 -18.61
C GLY A 102 0.90 -4.91 -18.03
N SER A 103 -0.07 -4.91 -17.12
CA SER A 103 -0.57 -3.70 -16.50
C SER A 103 -0.08 -3.60 -15.06
N PRO A 104 0.22 -2.39 -14.58
CA PRO A 104 0.59 -2.19 -13.18
C PRO A 104 -0.48 -2.71 -12.23
N GLU A 105 -0.03 -3.38 -11.19
CA GLU A 105 -0.85 -3.80 -10.07
C GLU A 105 -0.16 -3.41 -8.76
N ARG A 106 -0.94 -3.30 -7.70
CA ARG A 106 -0.39 -3.07 -6.38
C ARG A 106 -1.18 -3.81 -5.32
N LEU A 107 -0.45 -4.23 -4.29
CA LEU A 107 -1.00 -4.88 -3.12
C LEU A 107 -0.66 -4.03 -1.90
N ARG A 108 -1.68 -3.63 -1.15
CA ARG A 108 -1.48 -2.91 0.10
C ARG A 108 -1.98 -3.75 1.26
N LEU A 109 -1.19 -3.80 2.32
CA LEU A 109 -1.44 -4.60 3.52
C LEU A 109 -1.49 -3.67 4.72
N ILE A 110 -2.62 -3.69 5.43
CA ILE A 110 -2.86 -2.87 6.62
C ILE A 110 -3.14 -3.75 7.83
N PRO A 111 -2.13 -4.15 8.61
CA PRO A 111 -2.36 -4.70 9.94
C PRO A 111 -2.78 -3.59 10.92
N MET A 112 -3.88 -3.83 11.63
CA MET A 112 -4.41 -2.96 12.66
C MET A 112 -4.29 -3.61 14.03
N PHE A 113 -3.68 -2.90 14.97
CA PHE A 113 -3.44 -3.34 16.33
C PHE A 113 -4.24 -2.50 17.32
N GLN A 114 -4.71 -3.13 18.39
CA GLN A 114 -5.28 -2.47 19.55
C GLN A 114 -4.62 -3.07 20.80
N ASN A 115 -4.13 -2.20 21.70
CA ASN A 115 -3.41 -2.61 22.90
C ASN A 115 -2.22 -3.55 22.61
N GLY A 116 -1.53 -3.34 21.48
CA GLY A 116 -0.42 -4.18 21.02
C GLY A 116 -0.84 -5.55 20.44
N VAL A 117 -2.14 -5.84 20.34
CA VAL A 117 -2.67 -7.09 19.80
C VAL A 117 -3.23 -6.85 18.40
N LEU A 118 -2.87 -7.70 17.44
CA LEU A 118 -3.42 -7.66 16.09
C LEU A 118 -4.93 -7.93 16.15
N GLN A 119 -5.73 -7.01 15.62
CA GLN A 119 -7.20 -7.11 15.58
C GLN A 119 -7.74 -7.42 14.20
N GLN A 120 -7.11 -6.88 13.16
CA GLN A 120 -7.60 -7.00 11.80
C GLN A 120 -6.44 -6.86 10.81
N ILE A 121 -6.57 -7.54 9.68
CA ILE A 121 -5.73 -7.34 8.51
C ILE A 121 -6.62 -6.85 7.38
N THR A 122 -6.27 -5.74 6.72
CA THR A 122 -6.92 -5.32 5.48
C THR A 122 -5.97 -5.53 4.32
N LEU A 123 -6.39 -6.29 3.32
CA LEU A 123 -5.69 -6.47 2.06
C LEU A 123 -6.40 -5.64 0.99
N ILE A 124 -5.65 -4.77 0.33
CA ILE A 124 -6.15 -3.92 -0.74
C ILE A 124 -5.43 -4.31 -2.02
N ALA A 125 -6.12 -5.06 -2.86
CA ALA A 125 -5.55 -5.62 -4.08
C ALA A 125 -6.07 -4.83 -5.28
N GLU A 126 -5.20 -4.03 -5.88
CA GLU A 126 -5.56 -3.04 -6.90
C GLU A 126 -4.82 -3.31 -8.21
N HIS A 127 -5.46 -2.96 -9.31
CA HIS A 127 -4.90 -3.01 -10.66
C HIS A 127 -5.26 -1.73 -11.41
N ALA A 128 -4.49 -1.38 -12.44
CA ALA A 128 -4.78 -0.21 -13.26
C ALA A 128 -6.19 -0.32 -13.89
N ALA A 129 -6.93 0.78 -13.95
CA ALA A 129 -8.35 0.80 -14.35
C ALA A 129 -8.65 0.15 -15.72
N GLU A 130 -7.71 0.23 -16.66
CA GLU A 130 -7.85 -0.32 -18.02
C GLU A 130 -7.33 -1.76 -18.14
N SER A 131 -6.95 -2.40 -17.03
CA SER A 131 -6.41 -3.74 -17.03
C SER A 131 -7.39 -4.80 -16.56
N VAL A 132 -7.18 -6.02 -17.02
CA VAL A 132 -7.82 -7.20 -16.44
C VAL A 132 -7.05 -7.55 -15.16
N PRO A 133 -7.72 -7.79 -14.01
CA PRO A 133 -7.05 -8.25 -12.81
C PRO A 133 -6.32 -9.56 -13.11
N PRO A 134 -4.99 -9.65 -12.86
CA PRO A 134 -4.28 -10.90 -13.06
C PRO A 134 -4.74 -11.95 -12.03
N PRO A 135 -4.76 -13.25 -12.39
CA PRO A 135 -4.98 -14.30 -11.40
C PRO A 135 -3.86 -14.28 -10.36
N ARG A 136 -4.24 -14.28 -9.08
CA ARG A 136 -3.30 -14.34 -7.94
C ARG A 136 -3.42 -15.69 -7.23
N PRO A 137 -2.72 -16.74 -7.71
CA PRO A 137 -2.69 -18.01 -7.00
C PRO A 137 -1.92 -17.85 -5.70
N ILE A 138 -2.50 -18.33 -4.59
CA ILE A 138 -1.76 -18.48 -3.34
C ILE A 138 -0.83 -19.68 -3.52
N PRO A 139 0.50 -19.51 -3.47
CA PRO A 139 1.40 -20.63 -3.62
C PRO A 139 1.25 -21.59 -2.42
N PRO A 140 1.39 -22.91 -2.62
CA PRO A 140 1.28 -23.87 -1.54
C PRO A 140 2.37 -23.63 -0.47
N PRO A 141 2.11 -23.96 0.81
CA PRO A 141 3.03 -23.68 1.91
C PRO A 141 4.48 -24.15 1.70
N ASP A 142 4.66 -25.28 1.01
CA ASP A 142 5.99 -25.85 0.75
C ASP A 142 6.85 -24.99 -0.20
N THR A 143 6.23 -24.10 -0.97
CA THR A 143 6.94 -23.15 -1.85
C THR A 143 7.84 -22.21 -1.05
N TRP A 144 7.47 -21.93 0.21
CA TRP A 144 8.19 -20.99 1.07
C TRP A 144 9.44 -21.59 1.74
N GLN A 145 9.60 -22.93 1.70
CA GLN A 145 10.67 -23.65 2.39
C GLN A 145 12.02 -23.67 1.63
N ARG A 146 12.10 -23.03 0.46
CA ARG A 146 13.34 -22.95 -0.33
C ARG A 146 14.26 -21.84 0.20
N PRO A 147 15.59 -21.92 -0.01
CA PRO A 147 16.50 -20.83 0.33
C PRO A 147 16.15 -19.56 -0.46
N TRP A 148 16.13 -18.41 0.23
CA TRP A 148 15.90 -17.09 -0.36
C TRP A 148 17.23 -16.34 -0.47
N GLN A 149 17.52 -15.79 -1.65
CA GLN A 149 18.60 -14.82 -1.84
C GLN A 149 17.97 -13.49 -2.20
N GLN A 150 18.26 -12.44 -1.44
CA GLN A 150 17.59 -11.15 -1.54
C GLN A 150 18.59 -10.00 -1.37
N GLN A 151 18.19 -8.84 -1.87
CA GLN A 151 18.81 -7.56 -1.55
C GLN A 151 17.79 -6.73 -0.76
N CYS A 152 18.26 -6.06 0.29
CA CYS A 152 17.41 -5.22 1.14
C CYS A 152 17.95 -3.79 1.15
N THR A 153 17.06 -2.83 1.04
CA THR A 153 17.36 -1.41 1.24
C THR A 153 16.57 -0.90 2.42
N THR A 154 17.26 -0.28 3.38
CA THR A 154 16.62 0.34 4.54
C THR A 154 16.58 1.85 4.32
N LEU A 155 15.39 2.44 4.45
CA LEU A 155 15.17 3.87 4.36
C LEU A 155 14.91 4.45 5.76
N TYR A 156 15.38 5.66 6.01
CA TYR A 156 15.21 6.34 7.29
C TYR A 156 14.43 7.66 7.12
N PRO A 157 13.53 8.04 8.05
CA PRO A 157 12.77 9.30 7.99
C PRO A 157 13.59 10.59 8.09
N ASP A 158 14.88 10.47 8.41
CA ASP A 158 15.86 11.57 8.39
C ASP A 158 16.66 11.63 7.08
N TRP A 159 16.26 10.81 6.07
CA TRP A 159 16.82 10.77 4.72
C TRP A 159 18.31 10.41 4.64
N ARG A 160 18.83 9.73 5.67
CA ARG A 160 20.18 9.16 5.63
C ARG A 160 20.18 7.92 4.73
N SER A 161 21.15 7.85 3.81
CA SER A 161 21.47 6.69 2.97
C SER A 161 22.67 5.93 3.54
#